data_AF-A0A5C7L1M9-F1
#
_entry.id   AF-A0A5C7L1M9-F1
#
_cell.length_a   1.000
_cell.length_b   1.000
_cell.length_c   1.000
_cell.angle_alpha   90.00
_cell.angle_beta   90.00
_cell.angle_gamma   90.00
#
_symmetry.space_group_name_H-M   'P 1'
#
loop_
_entity.id
_entity.type
_entity.pdbx_description
1 polymer ?
#
loop_
_entity_poly.entity_id
_entity_poly.type
_entity_poly.pdbx_seq_one_letter_code
_entity_poly.pdbx_strand_id
1 'polypeptide(L)'
;MNKLLKIMMLAVPVCAYADGDAQPRLGDEVRAWTDLQKSGAASITESRPMPGEVADKVYDRYLQSFSHPIPQTFERGSFVGSSSGGGSGGNSGGGSR
;
A
#
# COMPACT_ATOMS: atom_id res chain seq x y z
N MET A 1 0.26 -39.09 -43.20
CA MET A 1 0.24 -38.08 -44.28
C MET A 1 -1.24 -37.81 -44.52
N ASN A 2 -1.86 -36.79 -43.92
CA ASN A 2 -1.99 -35.43 -44.47
C ASN A 2 -2.46 -34.53 -43.33
N LYS A 3 -1.53 -33.88 -42.62
CA LYS A 3 -1.85 -32.74 -41.76
C LYS A 3 -1.85 -31.51 -42.66
N LEU A 4 -2.94 -31.33 -43.41
CA LEU A 4 -3.09 -30.21 -44.31
C LEU A 4 -4.31 -29.40 -43.89
N LEU A 5 -4.04 -28.11 -43.76
CA LEU A 5 -4.93 -27.02 -44.14
C LEU A 5 -5.65 -26.29 -43.00
N LYS A 6 -4.88 -25.33 -42.47
CA LYS A 6 -5.24 -23.91 -42.33
C LYS A 6 -6.33 -23.60 -41.30
N ILE A 7 -5.86 -23.55 -40.06
CA ILE A 7 -6.06 -22.44 -39.12
C ILE A 7 -6.65 -21.22 -39.82
N MET A 8 -7.92 -20.97 -39.54
CA MET A 8 -8.61 -19.72 -39.81
C MET A 8 -7.86 -18.62 -39.06
N MET A 9 -7.20 -17.77 -39.84
CA MET A 9 -6.47 -16.59 -39.38
C MET A 9 -7.50 -15.58 -38.84
N LEU A 10 -7.71 -15.58 -37.51
CA LEU A 10 -8.26 -14.42 -36.82
C LEU A 10 -7.16 -13.36 -36.86
N ALA A 11 -7.29 -12.41 -37.79
CA ALA A 11 -6.44 -11.23 -37.84
C ALA A 11 -6.70 -10.38 -36.59
N VAL A 12 -5.99 -10.71 -35.50
CA VAL A 12 -5.79 -9.76 -34.42
C VAL A 12 -4.97 -8.63 -35.03
N PRO A 13 -5.44 -7.36 -35.01
CA PRO A 13 -4.55 -6.26 -35.31
C PRO A 13 -3.49 -6.28 -34.21
N VAL A 14 -2.28 -6.73 -34.55
CA VAL A 14 -1.10 -6.25 -33.86
C VAL A 14 -1.15 -4.73 -34.03
N CYS A 15 -1.60 -4.03 -32.98
CA CYS A 15 -1.19 -2.66 -32.79
C CYS A 15 0.33 -2.74 -32.72
N ALA A 16 0.98 -2.42 -33.83
CA ALA A 16 2.42 -2.16 -33.83
C ALA A 16 2.61 -1.02 -32.84
N TYR A 17 3.05 -1.36 -31.62
CA TYR A 17 3.69 -0.39 -30.77
C TYR A 17 4.94 -0.03 -31.55
N ALA A 18 4.95 1.17 -32.12
CA ALA A 18 6.17 1.74 -32.63
C ALA A 18 7.05 2.08 -31.42
N ASP A 19 7.65 1.07 -30.79
CA ASP A 19 8.88 1.29 -30.04
C ASP A 19 9.97 1.47 -31.09
N GLY A 20 10.03 2.70 -31.63
CA GLY A 20 11.35 3.22 -31.93
C GLY A 20 12.09 3.27 -30.59
N ASP A 21 13.31 2.75 -30.53
CA ASP A 21 14.24 2.82 -29.40
C ASP A 21 14.56 4.29 -29.01
N ALA A 22 13.53 5.02 -28.58
CA ALA A 22 13.65 6.32 -27.98
C ALA A 22 13.96 6.07 -26.51
N GLN A 23 15.19 6.37 -26.13
CA GLN A 23 15.57 6.36 -24.72
C GLN A 23 14.54 7.18 -23.92
N PRO A 24 14.07 6.68 -22.77
CA PRO A 24 13.11 7.41 -21.94
C PRO A 24 13.63 8.82 -21.67
N ARG A 25 12.84 9.84 -22.03
CA ARG A 25 13.22 11.21 -21.77
C ARG A 25 12.95 11.52 -20.31
N LEU A 26 13.72 12.46 -19.77
CA LEU A 26 13.47 13.01 -18.44
C LEU A 26 12.02 13.51 -18.37
N GLY A 27 11.26 12.94 -17.44
CA GLY A 27 9.87 13.31 -17.17
C GLY A 27 8.81 12.47 -17.89
N ASP A 28 9.18 11.53 -18.77
CA ASP A 28 8.20 10.62 -19.40
C ASP A 28 7.50 9.76 -18.34
N GLU A 29 8.25 9.22 -17.40
CA GLU A 29 7.70 8.44 -16.28
C GLU A 29 6.79 9.30 -15.39
N VAL A 30 7.19 10.54 -15.08
CA VAL A 30 6.37 11.47 -14.26
C VAL A 30 5.05 11.78 -14.96
N ARG A 31 5.06 12.00 -16.28
CA ARG A 31 3.85 12.23 -17.08
C ARG A 31 2.96 10.99 -17.07
N ALA A 32 3.53 9.81 -17.30
CA ALA A 32 2.79 8.56 -17.26
C ALA A 32 2.10 8.32 -15.90
N TRP A 33 2.81 8.55 -14.78
CA TRP A 33 2.22 8.44 -13.44
C TRP A 33 1.14 9.49 -13.20
N THR A 34 1.34 10.72 -13.68
CA THR A 34 0.34 11.79 -13.56
C THR A 34 -0.92 11.45 -14.34
N ASP A 35 -0.78 10.91 -15.55
CA ASP A 35 -1.90 10.52 -16.39
C ASP A 35 -2.64 9.30 -15.82
N LEU A 36 -1.91 8.35 -15.22
CA LEU A 36 -2.50 7.22 -14.48
C LEU A 36 -3.32 7.70 -13.27
N GLN A 37 -2.80 8.64 -12.48
CA GLN A 37 -3.50 9.21 -11.33
C GLN A 37 -4.75 10.01 -11.75
N LYS A 38 -4.62 10.83 -12.80
CA LYS A 38 -5.74 11.63 -13.34
C LYS A 38 -6.84 10.77 -13.93
N SER A 39 -6.49 9.71 -14.66
CA SER A 39 -7.46 8.82 -15.27
C SER A 39 -8.19 7.96 -14.24
N GLY A 40 -7.58 7.74 -13.07
CA GLY A 40 -8.13 6.83 -12.07
C GLY A 40 -8.16 5.37 -12.55
N ALA A 41 -7.43 5.02 -13.62
CA ALA A 41 -7.43 3.66 -14.16
C ALA A 41 -6.87 2.62 -13.18
N ALA A 42 -6.05 3.06 -12.22
CA ALA A 42 -5.54 2.24 -11.11
C ALA A 42 -6.37 2.38 -9.82
N SER A 43 -7.49 3.11 -9.83
CA SER A 43 -8.34 3.28 -8.66
C SER A 43 -9.17 2.04 -8.39
N ILE A 44 -9.39 1.74 -7.11
CA ILE A 44 -10.32 0.67 -6.70
C ILE A 44 -11.74 1.13 -7.02
N THR A 45 -12.44 0.39 -7.90
CA THR A 45 -13.84 0.68 -8.27
C THR A 45 -14.86 0.09 -7.30
N GLU A 46 -14.44 -0.90 -6.52
CA GLU A 46 -15.30 -1.62 -5.59
C GLU A 46 -15.63 -0.78 -4.35
N SER A 47 -16.92 -0.72 -4.00
CA SER A 47 -17.35 -0.15 -2.73
C SER A 47 -16.89 -1.04 -1.58
N ARG A 48 -16.22 -0.43 -0.59
CA ARG A 48 -15.77 -1.08 0.64
C ARG A 48 -16.53 -0.47 1.82
N PRO A 49 -17.80 -0.85 2.03
CA PRO A 49 -18.58 -0.31 3.14
C PRO A 49 -18.01 -0.79 4.47
N MET A 50 -17.97 0.11 5.45
CA MET A 50 -17.61 -0.22 6.82
C MET A 50 -18.84 -0.79 7.54
N PRO A 51 -18.71 -1.93 8.25
CA PRO A 51 -19.78 -2.41 9.12
C PRO A 51 -20.17 -1.36 10.17
N GLY A 52 -21.46 -1.26 10.49
CA GLY A 52 -21.98 -0.20 11.36
C GLY A 52 -21.32 -0.20 12.74
N GLU A 53 -21.14 -1.38 13.34
CA GLU A 53 -20.47 -1.52 14.64
C GLU A 53 -18.99 -1.13 14.63
N VAL A 54 -18.33 -1.17 13.47
CA VAL A 54 -16.96 -0.67 13.30
C VAL A 54 -16.97 0.85 13.15
N ALA A 55 -17.94 1.40 12.41
CA ALA A 55 -18.11 2.84 12.26
C ALA A 55 -18.37 3.51 13.62
N ASP A 56 -19.22 2.93 14.46
CA ASP A 56 -19.50 3.42 15.81
C ASP A 56 -18.22 3.49 16.65
N LYS A 57 -17.43 2.41 16.67
CA LYS A 57 -16.16 2.37 17.41
C LYS A 57 -15.12 3.37 16.90
N VAL A 58 -15.07 3.59 15.58
CA VAL A 58 -14.18 4.59 14.98
C VAL A 58 -14.61 5.99 15.41
N TYR A 59 -15.92 6.26 15.40
CA TYR A 59 -16.47 7.53 15.85
C TYR A 59 -16.21 7.78 17.34
N ASP A 60 -16.43 6.77 18.20
CA ASP A 60 -16.14 6.86 19.63
C ASP A 60 -14.65 7.17 19.88
N ARG A 61 -13.74 6.48 19.18
CA ARG A 61 -12.30 6.76 19.29
C ARG A 61 -11.96 8.18 18.83
N TYR A 62 -12.58 8.65 17.76
CA TYR A 62 -12.39 10.01 17.28
C TYR A 62 -12.78 11.02 18.36
N LEU A 63 -13.94 10.85 19.01
CA LEU A 63 -14.36 11.70 20.13
C LEU A 63 -13.37 11.62 21.32
N GLN A 64 -12.94 10.42 21.69
CA GLN A 64 -11.97 10.19 22.77
C GLN A 64 -10.60 10.82 22.50
N SER A 65 -10.21 10.98 21.22
CA SER A 65 -8.92 11.59 20.87
C SER A 65 -8.82 13.05 21.32
N PHE A 66 -9.95 13.76 21.44
CA PHE A 66 -10.01 15.15 21.89
C PHE A 66 -10.27 15.30 23.39
N SER A 67 -10.54 14.21 24.11
CA SER A 67 -10.79 14.29 25.56
C SER A 67 -9.52 14.53 26.38
N HIS A 68 -8.36 14.47 25.74
CA HIS A 68 -7.07 14.67 26.38
C HIS A 68 -6.48 16.02 25.93
N PRO A 69 -6.10 16.90 26.87
CA PRO A 69 -5.47 18.16 26.51
C PRO A 69 -4.13 17.90 25.83
N ILE A 70 -3.79 18.76 24.85
CA ILE A 70 -2.45 18.73 24.24
C ILE A 70 -1.44 19.13 25.32
N PRO A 71 -0.42 18.28 25.59
CA PRO A 71 0.63 18.62 26.54
C PRO A 71 1.38 19.89 26.11
N GLN A 72 1.73 20.75 27.08
CA GLN A 72 2.54 21.95 26.81
C GLN A 72 3.98 21.61 26.40
N THR A 73 4.47 20.44 26.82
CA THR A 73 5.80 19.94 26.47
C THR A 73 5.73 18.44 26.22
N PHE A 74 6.60 17.94 25.35
CA PHE A 74 6.76 16.51 25.10
C PHE A 74 8.15 16.09 25.60
N GLU A 75 8.19 15.10 26.49
CA GLU A 75 9.45 14.54 26.94
C GLU A 75 10.12 13.75 25.81
N ARG A 76 11.43 13.93 25.62
CA ARG A 76 12.21 13.34 24.51
C ARG A 76 12.16 11.80 24.45
N GLY A 77 11.70 11.12 25.50
CA GLY A 77 11.57 9.67 25.58
C GLY A 77 10.14 9.10 25.68
N SER A 78 9.09 9.93 25.75
CA SER A 78 7.74 9.44 26.08
C SER A 78 7.05 8.66 24.95
N PHE A 79 7.54 8.78 23.72
CA PHE A 79 6.97 8.11 22.53
C PHE A 79 7.44 6.65 22.39
N VAL A 80 8.52 6.25 23.06
CA VAL A 80 8.99 4.85 23.11
C VAL A 80 8.43 4.26 24.40
N GLY A 81 7.26 3.63 24.28
CA GLY A 81 6.38 3.31 25.39
C GLY A 81 7.04 2.70 26.63
N SER A 82 6.63 3.21 27.79
CA SER A 82 6.55 2.43 29.04
C SER A 82 5.52 1.32 28.84
N SER A 83 5.89 0.26 28.09
CA SER A 83 5.19 -1.00 28.10
C SER A 83 5.70 -1.82 29.29
N SER A 84 5.12 -1.58 30.46
CA SER A 84 5.16 -2.51 31.59
C SER A 84 4.32 -3.76 31.25
N GLY A 85 4.76 -4.51 30.24
CA GLY A 85 4.22 -5.80 29.85
C GLY A 85 5.22 -6.89 30.23
N GLY A 86 4.90 -7.65 31.27
CA GLY A 86 5.74 -8.69 31.86
C GLY A 86 6.23 -9.73 30.85
N GLY A 87 7.54 -9.93 30.82
CA GLY A 87 8.21 -11.07 30.22
C GLY A 87 9.29 -11.58 31.16
N SER A 88 8.94 -12.49 32.06
CA SER A 88 9.93 -13.29 32.80
C SER A 88 10.61 -14.25 31.83
N GLY A 89 11.78 -13.88 31.34
CA GLY A 89 12.69 -14.76 30.61
C GLY A 89 13.95 -14.98 31.44
N GLY A 90 13.90 -15.95 32.35
CA GLY A 90 15.08 -16.39 33.09
C GLY A 90 16.01 -17.17 32.17
N ASN A 91 17.27 -16.75 32.09
CA ASN A 91 18.36 -17.65 31.69
C ASN A 91 19.65 -17.27 32.43
N SER A 92 19.85 -17.94 33.56
CA SER A 92 21.13 -18.04 34.24
C SER A 92 22.10 -18.88 33.39
N GLY A 93 22.95 -18.21 32.63
CA GLY A 93 24.05 -18.82 31.89
C GLY A 93 25.37 -18.15 32.25
N GLY A 94 25.95 -18.52 33.39
CA GLY A 94 27.28 -18.11 33.78
C GLY A 94 28.34 -18.69 32.83
N GLY A 95 29.31 -17.85 32.47
CA GLY A 95 30.43 -18.24 31.61
C GLY A 95 31.51 -17.18 31.64
N SER A 96 32.22 -17.07 32.76
CA SER A 96 33.52 -16.41 32.84
C SER A 96 34.47 -17.11 31.86
N ARG A 97 35.04 -16.39 30.89
CA ARG A 97 36.47 -16.34 30.49
C ARG A 97 36.68 -15.14 29.56
#